data_AF-A0A959KHK7-F1
#
_entry.id   AF-A0A959KHK7-F1
#
_cell.length_a   1.000
_cell.length_b   1.000
_cell.length_c   1.000
_cell.angle_alpha   90.00
_cell.angle_beta   90.00
_cell.angle_gamma   90.00
#
_symmetry.space_group_name_H-M   'P 1'
#
loop_
_entity.id
_entity.type
_entity.pdbx_description
1 polymer ?
#
loop_
_entity_poly.entity_id
_entity_poly.type
_entity_poly.pdbx_seq_one_letter_code
_entity_poly.pdbx_strand_id
1 'polypeptide(L)'
;HQLQLTEEEAARREELSKQQEVLSRQYEEALRAFEKAKLRDSQEAERMQLRVEALQRELEERAARLEDLHGHQLRGQLQLMEVPDASARFFAPQMLEVVPQVEPGVFFHTDGIGFFDSNVKGAFERQLRRDGHLQSGRSYTLELTGKKLWINGEKQPEEVYEKYRRIYEEATGVDLSKKSRIEIAQ
;
A
#
# COMPACT_ATOMS: atom_id res chain seq x y z
N HIS A 1 -61.41 -12.19 -53.91
CA HIS A 1 -61.13 -11.43 -52.68
C HIS A 1 -60.59 -12.29 -51.53
N GLN A 2 -61.25 -13.39 -51.12
CA GLN A 2 -60.73 -14.25 -50.02
C GLN A 2 -59.36 -14.91 -50.33
N LEU A 3 -59.10 -15.32 -51.57
CA LEU A 3 -57.82 -15.93 -51.98
C LEU A 3 -56.62 -14.97 -51.95
N GLN A 4 -56.85 -13.67 -52.14
CA GLN A 4 -55.76 -12.66 -52.10
C GLN A 4 -55.33 -12.34 -50.67
N LEU A 5 -56.27 -12.38 -49.72
CA LEU A 5 -55.97 -12.20 -48.29
C LEU A 5 -55.10 -13.33 -47.74
N THR A 6 -55.30 -14.57 -48.20
CA THR A 6 -54.50 -15.72 -47.75
C THR A 6 -53.06 -15.71 -48.28
N GLU A 7 -52.84 -15.15 -49.48
CA GLU A 7 -51.49 -15.01 -50.05
C GLU A 7 -50.69 -13.93 -49.32
N GLU A 8 -51.32 -12.80 -48.97
CA GLU A 8 -50.69 -11.72 -48.20
C GLU A 8 -50.30 -12.17 -46.78
N GLU A 9 -51.15 -12.96 -46.12
CA GLU A 9 -50.85 -13.51 -44.80
C GLU A 9 -49.71 -14.54 -44.84
N ALA A 10 -49.64 -15.36 -45.89
CA ALA A 10 -48.54 -16.30 -46.09
C ALA A 10 -47.21 -15.57 -46.31
N ALA A 11 -47.20 -14.52 -47.14
CA ALA A 11 -46.01 -13.71 -47.39
C ALA A 11 -45.51 -13.03 -46.10
N ARG A 12 -46.41 -12.45 -45.30
CA ARG A 12 -46.04 -11.82 -44.01
C ARG A 12 -45.48 -12.84 -43.01
N ARG A 13 -46.01 -14.06 -42.96
CA ARG A 13 -45.47 -15.13 -42.10
C ARG A 13 -44.09 -15.58 -42.54
N GLU A 14 -43.87 -15.70 -43.85
CA GLU A 14 -42.55 -16.04 -44.40
C GLU A 14 -41.52 -14.94 -44.10
N GLU A 15 -41.91 -13.66 -44.25
CA GLU A 15 -41.05 -12.53 -43.93
C GLU A 15 -40.73 -12.47 -42.43
N LEU A 16 -41.72 -12.71 -41.56
CA LEU A 16 -41.53 -12.78 -40.11
C LEU A 16 -40.59 -13.93 -39.73
N SER A 17 -40.70 -15.09 -40.39
CA SER A 17 -39.79 -16.22 -40.19
C SER A 17 -38.35 -15.86 -40.58
N LYS A 18 -38.16 -15.19 -41.73
CA LYS A 18 -36.83 -14.71 -42.16
C LYS A 18 -36.25 -13.70 -41.16
N GLN A 19 -37.08 -12.79 -40.66
CA GLN A 19 -36.65 -11.84 -39.62
C GLN A 19 -36.26 -12.54 -38.32
N GLN A 20 -37.01 -13.55 -37.90
CA GLN A 20 -36.67 -14.36 -36.72
C GLN A 20 -35.36 -15.13 -36.91
N GLU A 21 -35.09 -15.69 -38.09
CA GLU A 21 -33.83 -16.37 -38.38
C GLU A 21 -32.63 -15.40 -38.34
N VAL A 22 -32.77 -14.22 -38.94
CA VAL A 22 -31.71 -13.19 -38.91
C VAL A 22 -31.44 -12.75 -37.47
N LEU A 23 -32.50 -12.50 -36.69
CA LEU A 23 -32.37 -12.11 -35.30
C LEU A 23 -31.69 -13.20 -34.46
N SER A 24 -32.04 -14.47 -34.71
CA SER A 24 -31.45 -15.62 -34.01
C SER A 24 -29.96 -15.74 -34.31
N ARG A 25 -29.56 -15.56 -35.58
CA ARG A 25 -28.14 -15.54 -35.98
C ARG A 25 -27.37 -14.41 -35.33
N GLN A 26 -27.93 -13.21 -35.29
CA GLN A 26 -27.29 -12.06 -34.63
C GLN A 26 -27.09 -12.33 -33.13
N TYR A 27 -28.06 -12.97 -32.47
CA TYR A 27 -27.95 -13.31 -31.06
C TYR A 27 -26.86 -14.36 -30.79
N GLU A 28 -26.76 -15.40 -31.62
CA GLU A 28 -25.70 -16.40 -31.52
C GLU A 28 -24.31 -15.80 -31.75
N GLU A 29 -24.16 -14.91 -32.72
CA GLU A 29 -22.90 -14.21 -32.98
C GLU A 29 -22.51 -13.32 -31.80
N ALA A 30 -23.47 -12.58 -31.22
CA ALA A 30 -23.24 -11.75 -30.05
C ALA A 30 -22.80 -12.59 -28.84
N LEU A 31 -23.42 -13.75 -28.60
CA LEU A 31 -23.02 -14.66 -27.53
C LEU A 31 -21.59 -15.19 -27.73
N ARG A 32 -21.24 -15.64 -28.94
CA ARG A 32 -19.88 -16.11 -29.24
C ARG A 32 -18.83 -15.01 -29.05
N ALA A 33 -19.15 -13.77 -29.46
CA ALA A 33 -18.27 -12.63 -29.27
C ALA A 33 -18.07 -12.32 -27.78
N PHE A 34 -19.14 -12.38 -26.99
CA PHE A 34 -19.10 -12.16 -25.55
C PHE A 34 -18.26 -13.23 -24.83
N GLU A 35 -18.46 -14.51 -25.14
CA GLU A 35 -17.67 -15.61 -24.57
C GLU A 35 -16.17 -15.47 -24.90
N LYS A 36 -15.86 -15.09 -26.14
CA LYS A 36 -14.48 -14.84 -26.58
C LYS A 36 -13.85 -13.65 -25.84
N ALA A 37 -14.61 -12.58 -25.61
CA ALA A 37 -14.15 -11.44 -24.83
C ALA A 37 -13.84 -11.85 -23.38
N LYS A 38 -14.77 -12.58 -22.74
CA LYS A 38 -14.58 -13.10 -21.37
C LYS A 38 -13.33 -13.99 -21.26
N LEU A 39 -13.08 -14.82 -22.26
CA LEU A 39 -11.87 -15.66 -22.29
C LEU A 39 -10.59 -14.84 -22.40
N ARG A 40 -10.59 -13.78 -23.22
CA ARG A 40 -9.45 -12.86 -23.34
C ARG A 40 -9.18 -12.13 -22.04
N ASP A 41 -10.22 -11.59 -21.40
CA ASP A 41 -10.08 -10.90 -20.11
C ASP A 41 -9.53 -11.85 -19.03
N SER A 42 -9.99 -13.10 -19.02
CA SER A 42 -9.47 -14.15 -18.14
C SER A 42 -7.98 -14.44 -18.40
N GLN A 43 -7.58 -14.55 -19.66
CA GLN A 43 -6.18 -14.76 -20.04
C GLN A 43 -5.29 -13.55 -19.71
N GLU A 44 -5.81 -12.33 -19.85
CA GLU A 44 -5.10 -11.11 -19.49
C GLU A 44 -4.93 -10.98 -17.97
N ALA A 45 -5.95 -11.34 -17.20
CA ALA A 45 -5.88 -11.39 -15.74
C ALA A 45 -4.82 -12.41 -15.26
N GLU A 46 -4.78 -13.60 -15.85
CA GLU A 46 -3.78 -14.63 -15.53
C GLU A 46 -2.36 -14.14 -15.85
N ARG A 47 -2.17 -13.51 -17.01
CA ARG A 47 -0.87 -12.90 -17.38
C ARG A 47 -0.47 -11.78 -16.42
N MET A 48 -1.42 -10.98 -15.96
CA MET A 48 -1.18 -9.93 -14.99
C MET A 48 -0.77 -10.51 -13.63
N GLN A 49 -1.44 -11.57 -13.17
CA GLN A 49 -1.08 -12.27 -11.95
C GLN A 49 0.34 -12.81 -11.99
N LEU A 50 0.73 -13.50 -13.07
CA LEU A 50 2.10 -13.99 -13.26
C LEU A 50 3.13 -12.85 -13.21
N ARG A 51 2.80 -11.68 -13.78
CA ARG A 51 3.67 -10.51 -13.73
C ARG A 51 3.80 -9.92 -12.33
N VAL A 52 2.71 -9.89 -11.57
CA VAL A 52 2.72 -9.43 -10.17
C VAL A 52 3.55 -10.38 -9.31
N GLU A 53 3.38 -11.69 -9.45
CA GLU A 53 4.17 -12.69 -8.72
C GLU A 53 5.67 -12.60 -9.05
N ALA A 54 6.02 -12.40 -10.33
CA ALA A 54 7.41 -12.23 -10.72
C ALA A 54 8.04 -10.97 -10.09
N LEU A 55 7.29 -9.86 -10.04
CA LEU A 55 7.74 -8.63 -9.38
C LEU A 55 7.88 -8.83 -7.86
N GLN A 56 6.96 -9.55 -7.22
CA GLN A 56 7.06 -9.86 -5.80
C GLN A 56 8.33 -10.67 -5.49
N ARG A 57 8.63 -11.71 -6.28
CA ARG A 57 9.88 -12.46 -6.13
C ARG A 57 11.12 -11.60 -6.31
N GLU A 58 11.13 -10.69 -7.29
CA GLU A 58 12.25 -9.77 -7.48
C GLU A 58 12.43 -8.84 -6.27
N LEU A 59 11.33 -8.35 -5.70
CA LEU A 59 11.37 -7.52 -4.49
C LEU A 59 11.87 -8.31 -3.27
N GLU A 60 11.42 -9.55 -3.09
CA GLU A 60 11.90 -10.44 -2.03
C GLU A 60 13.40 -10.74 -2.17
N GLU A 61 13.87 -11.06 -3.38
CA GLU A 61 15.30 -11.26 -3.63
C GLU A 61 16.12 -10.00 -3.34
N ARG A 62 15.61 -8.82 -3.71
CA ARG A 62 16.26 -7.55 -3.38
C ARG A 62 16.29 -7.29 -1.88
N ALA A 63 15.20 -7.60 -1.17
CA ALA A 63 15.14 -7.46 0.28
C ALA A 63 16.14 -8.39 0.98
N ALA A 64 16.21 -9.66 0.58
CA ALA A 64 17.19 -10.61 1.11
C ALA A 64 18.64 -10.15 0.90
N ARG A 65 18.97 -9.59 -0.28
CA ARG A 65 20.30 -9.02 -0.53
C ARG A 65 20.61 -7.84 0.39
N LEU A 66 19.62 -6.99 0.67
CA LEU A 66 19.79 -5.87 1.60
C LEU A 66 19.98 -6.36 3.05
N GLU A 67 19.24 -7.39 3.47
CA GLU A 67 19.43 -8.01 4.78
C GLU A 67 20.83 -8.60 4.94
N ASP A 68 21.36 -9.28 3.92
CA ASP A 68 22.72 -9.81 3.93
C ASP A 68 23.76 -8.69 4.06
N LEU A 69 23.61 -7.61 3.29
CA LEU A 69 24.46 -6.42 3.36
C LEU A 69 24.47 -5.80 4.77
N HIS A 70 23.30 -5.57 5.37
CA HIS A 70 23.19 -5.05 6.73
C HIS A 70 23.78 -6.02 7.77
N GLY A 71 23.55 -7.33 7.62
CA GLY A 71 24.12 -8.35 8.50
C GLY A 71 25.65 -8.38 8.45
N HIS A 72 26.26 -8.19 7.28
CA HIS A 72 27.70 -8.07 7.14
C HIS A 72 28.25 -6.77 7.74
N GLN A 73 27.54 -5.65 7.57
CA GLN A 73 27.93 -4.36 8.15
C GLN A 73 27.87 -4.36 9.68
N LEU A 74 26.84 -4.98 10.27
CA LEU A 74 26.72 -5.13 11.73
C LEU A 74 27.77 -6.10 12.29
N ARG A 75 28.07 -7.21 11.60
CA ARG A 75 29.15 -8.13 12.01
C ARG A 75 30.53 -7.47 11.96
N GLY A 76 30.80 -6.62 10.97
CA GLY A 76 32.04 -5.85 10.87
C GLY A 76 32.17 -4.81 11.99
N GLN A 77 31.07 -4.16 12.38
CA GLN A 77 31.06 -3.22 13.51
C GLN A 77 31.25 -3.93 14.87
N LEU A 78 30.68 -5.13 15.04
CA LEU A 78 30.84 -5.91 16.28
C LEU A 78 32.27 -6.46 16.46
N GLN A 79 33.00 -6.73 15.38
CA GLN A 79 34.41 -7.15 15.48
C GLN A 79 35.38 -6.03 15.93
N LEU A 80 34.96 -4.77 15.88
CA LEU A 80 35.73 -3.63 16.42
C LEU A 80 35.46 -3.38 17.91
N MET A 81 34.62 -4.21 18.56
CA MET A 81 34.22 -4.07 19.96
C MET A 81 34.63 -5.27 20.82
N GLU A 82 35.78 -5.89 20.54
CA GLU A 82 36.49 -6.70 21.55
C GLU A 82 37.60 -5.86 22.17
N VAL A 83 37.29 -5.16 23.26
CA VAL A 83 38.31 -4.54 24.13
C VAL A 83 38.55 -5.51 25.30
N PRO A 84 39.79 -6.00 25.52
CA PRO A 84 40.11 -6.73 26.73
C PRO A 84 40.28 -5.75 27.90
N ASP A 85 39.50 -6.05 28.93
CA ASP A 85 39.87 -6.01 30.34
C ASP A 85 39.92 -4.68 31.13
N ALA A 86 39.28 -4.80 32.29
CA ALA A 86 39.46 -4.08 33.54
C ALA A 86 39.98 -2.63 33.52
N SER A 87 39.07 -1.65 33.47
CA SER A 87 39.15 -0.41 34.28
C SER A 87 38.04 0.60 33.94
N ALA A 88 36.82 0.36 34.44
CA ALA A 88 35.79 1.41 34.44
C ALA A 88 34.78 1.22 35.57
N ARG A 89 35.28 1.09 36.81
CA ARG A 89 34.59 1.66 37.96
C ARG A 89 35.14 3.08 38.10
N PHE A 90 34.27 4.02 38.49
CA PHE A 90 34.54 5.47 38.60
C PHE A 90 34.40 6.21 37.26
N PHE A 91 33.18 6.71 37.00
CA PHE A 91 32.87 8.10 36.68
C PHE A 91 31.42 8.17 36.17
N ALA A 92 30.48 8.34 37.10
CA ALA A 92 29.40 9.31 36.86
C ALA A 92 29.89 10.60 37.56
N PRO A 93 29.78 11.80 36.97
CA PRO A 93 28.50 12.33 36.53
C PRO A 93 28.54 13.16 35.24
N GLN A 94 27.36 13.28 34.63
CA GLN A 94 26.88 14.27 33.65
C GLN A 94 26.30 13.57 32.42
N MET A 95 24.96 13.54 32.42
CA MET A 95 24.10 13.08 31.35
C MET A 95 24.36 13.95 30.11
N LEU A 96 25.26 13.49 29.25
CA LEU A 96 25.22 13.82 27.83
C LEU A 96 24.28 12.79 27.23
N GLU A 97 23.06 13.21 26.90
CA GLU A 97 22.14 12.44 26.05
C GLU A 97 22.84 12.20 24.70
N VAL A 98 23.48 11.06 24.56
CA VAL A 98 23.86 10.52 23.26
C VAL A 98 22.55 10.05 22.64
N VAL A 99 21.93 10.92 21.85
CA VAL A 99 20.84 10.55 20.95
C VAL A 99 21.38 9.43 20.06
N PRO A 100 20.88 8.19 20.13
CA PRO A 100 21.33 7.16 19.21
C PRO A 100 20.93 7.61 17.81
N GLN A 101 21.89 7.66 16.89
CA GLN A 101 21.58 7.86 15.48
C GLN A 101 20.75 6.67 15.00
N VAL A 102 19.45 6.91 14.84
CA VAL A 102 18.48 5.95 14.36
C VAL A 102 18.69 5.83 12.85
N GLU A 103 19.04 4.64 12.37
CA GLU A 103 18.98 4.34 10.94
C GLU A 103 17.55 4.57 10.42
N PRO A 104 17.35 4.99 9.15
CA PRO A 104 16.02 5.20 8.58
C PRO A 104 15.27 3.86 8.48
N GLY A 105 14.59 3.52 9.57
CA GLY A 105 13.76 2.34 9.75
C GLY A 105 12.58 2.73 10.63
N VAL A 106 11.38 2.40 10.17
CA VAL A 106 10.11 2.71 10.82
C VAL A 106 9.85 1.64 11.88
N PHE A 107 10.19 1.91 13.15
CA PHE A 107 10.01 0.95 14.26
C PHE A 107 8.69 1.19 15.00
N PHE A 108 7.87 0.15 15.14
CA PHE A 108 6.65 0.19 15.96
C PHE A 108 6.76 -0.76 17.15
N HIS A 109 6.49 -0.24 18.35
CA HIS A 109 6.08 -1.03 19.51
C HIS A 109 4.62 -0.72 19.81
N THR A 110 3.70 -1.48 19.20
CA THR A 110 2.32 -1.56 19.65
C THR A 110 1.89 -3.01 19.67
N ASP A 111 1.19 -3.40 20.73
CA ASP A 111 0.58 -4.71 20.89
C ASP A 111 -0.28 -5.08 19.65
N GLY A 112 0.27 -5.83 18.70
CA GLY A 112 -0.51 -6.72 17.83
C GLY A 112 -0.82 -6.37 16.37
N ILE A 113 -0.21 -5.38 15.70
CA ILE A 113 -0.40 -5.20 14.24
C ILE A 113 0.92 -4.86 13.54
N GLY A 114 1.59 -5.87 13.01
CA GLY A 114 2.83 -5.74 12.25
C GLY A 114 2.61 -5.70 10.74
N PHE A 115 1.92 -4.68 10.22
CA PHE A 115 1.91 -4.34 8.79
C PHE A 115 1.58 -2.84 8.65
N PHE A 116 2.57 -2.01 8.31
CA PHE A 116 2.33 -0.59 8.07
C PHE A 116 1.67 -0.43 6.68
N ASP A 117 0.42 0.02 6.66
CA ASP A 117 -0.29 0.31 5.42
C ASP A 117 0.37 1.52 4.72
N SER A 118 0.86 1.29 3.50
CA SER A 118 1.35 2.32 2.58
C SER A 118 0.40 3.52 2.43
N ASN A 119 -0.91 3.32 2.67
CA ASN A 119 -1.93 4.36 2.66
C ASN A 119 -1.73 5.40 3.77
N VAL A 120 -1.36 4.95 4.98
CA VAL A 120 -1.15 5.83 6.15
C VAL A 120 0.08 6.72 5.92
N LYS A 121 1.18 6.13 5.44
CA LYS A 121 2.39 6.88 5.06
C LYS A 121 2.07 7.97 4.05
N GLY A 122 1.40 7.60 2.97
CA GLY A 122 1.05 8.53 1.89
C GLY A 122 0.11 9.64 2.38
N ALA A 123 -0.81 9.34 3.30
CA ALA A 123 -1.70 10.34 3.88
C ALA A 123 -0.92 11.37 4.72
N PHE A 124 0.02 10.93 5.55
CA PHE A 124 0.88 11.82 6.31
C PHE A 124 1.79 12.67 5.42
N GLU A 125 2.43 12.09 4.41
CA GLU A 125 3.29 12.85 3.49
C GLU A 125 2.52 13.94 2.73
N ARG A 126 1.31 13.62 2.25
CA ARG A 126 0.45 14.62 1.59
C ARG A 126 0.14 15.76 2.54
N GLN A 127 -0.15 15.45 3.80
CA GLN A 127 -0.49 16.47 4.79
C GLN A 127 0.72 17.30 5.20
N LEU A 128 1.87 16.67 5.45
CA LEU A 128 3.13 17.35 5.76
C LEU A 128 3.55 18.30 4.63
N ARG A 129 3.34 17.91 3.37
CA ARG A 129 3.61 18.78 2.21
C ARG A 129 2.67 19.98 2.15
N ARG A 130 1.37 19.77 2.45
CA ARG A 130 0.37 20.85 2.52
C ARG A 130 0.67 21.83 3.65
N ASP A 131 1.12 21.32 4.79
CA ASP A 131 1.43 22.10 5.98
C ASP A 131 2.84 22.74 5.91
N GLY A 132 3.58 22.50 4.83
CA GLY A 132 4.90 23.10 4.58
C GLY A 132 6.04 22.45 5.39
N HIS A 133 5.76 21.40 6.14
CA HIS A 133 6.73 20.67 6.96
C HIS A 133 7.61 19.69 6.16
N LEU A 134 7.25 19.41 4.90
CA LEU A 134 8.02 18.57 4.00
C LEU A 134 8.38 19.30 2.71
N GLN A 135 9.67 19.57 2.53
CA GLN A 135 10.24 20.07 1.27
C GLN A 135 10.72 18.88 0.42
N SER A 136 10.51 18.94 -0.90
CA SER A 136 10.91 17.86 -1.82
C SER A 136 12.38 17.48 -1.63
N GLY A 137 12.64 16.21 -1.31
CA GLY A 137 13.98 15.67 -1.14
C GLY A 137 14.61 15.82 0.25
N ARG A 138 13.88 16.29 1.27
CA ARG A 138 14.34 16.25 2.66
C ARG A 138 13.79 15.04 3.40
N SER A 139 14.64 14.49 4.27
CA SER A 139 14.25 13.54 5.31
C SER A 139 13.24 14.16 6.26
N TYR A 140 12.37 13.34 6.82
CA TYR A 140 11.44 13.78 7.86
C TYR A 140 11.29 12.71 8.93
N THR A 141 11.02 13.17 10.15
CA THR A 141 10.70 12.30 11.28
C THR A 141 9.33 12.66 11.78
N LEU A 142 8.42 11.70 11.88
CA LEU A 142 7.10 11.89 12.46
C LEU A 142 6.91 10.87 13.57
N GLU A 143 6.64 11.37 14.78
CA GLU A 143 6.25 10.52 15.91
C GLU A 143 4.84 10.88 16.36
N LEU A 144 3.90 9.95 16.21
CA LEU A 144 2.54 10.10 16.67
C LEU A 144 2.28 9.09 17.79
N THR A 145 2.05 9.60 18.99
CA THR A 145 1.62 8.81 20.16
C THR A 145 0.16 9.10 20.46
N GLY A 146 -0.51 8.25 21.23
CA GLY A 146 -1.89 8.50 21.68
C GLY A 146 -2.13 9.77 22.52
N LYS A 147 -1.15 10.66 22.69
CA LYS A 147 -1.27 11.94 23.42
C LYS A 147 -0.56 13.13 22.78
N LYS A 148 0.41 12.89 21.89
CA LYS A 148 1.34 13.92 21.43
C LYS A 148 1.82 13.56 20.03
N LEU A 149 2.09 14.60 19.24
CA LEU A 149 2.71 14.52 17.92
C LEU A 149 4.03 15.29 17.94
N TRP A 150 5.05 14.71 17.33
CA TRP A 150 6.30 15.37 16.98
C TRP A 150 6.54 15.28 15.48
N ILE A 151 6.95 16.38 14.88
CA ILE A 151 7.36 16.46 13.47
C ILE A 151 8.75 17.08 13.46
N ASN A 152 9.71 16.37 12.85
CA ASN A 152 11.13 16.73 12.80
C ASN A 152 11.72 17.02 14.20
N GLY A 153 11.30 16.26 15.21
CA GLY A 153 11.72 16.44 16.60
C GLY A 153 10.99 17.54 17.37
N GLU A 154 10.17 18.36 16.71
CA GLU A 154 9.42 19.44 17.36
C GLU A 154 8.02 19.00 17.77
N LYS A 155 7.70 19.19 19.06
CA LYS A 155 6.35 18.92 19.58
C LYS A 155 5.35 19.87 18.94
N GLN A 156 4.33 19.31 18.32
CA GLN A 156 3.29 20.06 17.64
C GLN A 156 2.16 20.49 18.61
N PRO A 157 1.44 21.59 18.29
CA PRO A 157 0.29 22.03 19.07
C PRO A 157 -0.87 21.03 18.95
N GLU A 158 -1.79 21.07 19.93
CA GLU A 158 -2.91 20.11 20.04
C GLU A 158 -3.77 20.05 18.77
N GLU A 159 -4.01 21.20 18.12
CA GLU A 159 -4.77 21.28 16.88
C GLU A 159 -4.13 20.46 15.74
N VAL A 160 -2.80 20.47 15.65
CA VAL A 160 -2.05 19.69 14.66
C VAL A 160 -2.04 18.22 15.08
N TYR A 161 -1.89 17.91 16.36
CA TYR A 161 -2.02 16.54 16.86
C TYR A 161 -3.38 15.92 16.50
N GLU A 162 -4.50 16.61 16.76
CA GLU A 162 -5.85 16.10 16.45
C GLU A 162 -6.04 15.83 14.96
N LYS A 163 -5.50 16.72 14.12
CA LYS A 163 -5.56 16.57 12.65
C LYS A 163 -4.84 15.31 12.19
N TYR A 164 -3.63 15.07 12.67
CA TYR A 164 -2.85 13.88 12.31
C TYR A 164 -3.43 12.59 12.94
N ARG A 165 -4.01 12.68 14.14
CA ARG A 165 -4.76 11.56 14.73
C ARG A 165 -5.92 11.14 13.85
N ARG A 166 -6.73 12.09 13.37
CA ARG A 166 -7.85 11.79 12.46
C ARG A 166 -7.38 11.14 11.17
N ILE A 167 -6.28 11.61 10.58
CA ILE A 167 -5.71 11.00 9.36
C ILE A 167 -5.35 9.53 9.61
N TYR A 168 -4.80 9.21 10.77
CA TYR A 168 -4.51 7.84 11.16
C TYR A 168 -5.78 7.00 11.30
N GLU A 169 -6.78 7.50 12.03
CA GLU A 169 -8.04 6.80 12.29
C GLU A 169 -8.82 6.58 10.99
N GLU A 170 -8.86 7.57 10.10
CA GLU A 170 -9.50 7.47 8.78
C GLU A 170 -8.78 6.48 7.85
N ALA A 171 -7.44 6.47 7.87
CA ALA A 171 -6.66 5.60 6.99
C ALA A 171 -6.62 4.14 7.47
N THR A 172 -6.72 3.89 8.78
CA THR A 172 -6.63 2.54 9.36
C THR A 172 -7.97 1.96 9.79
N GLY A 173 -8.98 2.81 10.01
CA GLY A 173 -10.23 2.42 10.66
C GLY A 173 -10.08 2.04 12.15
N VAL A 174 -8.93 2.34 12.76
CA VAL A 174 -8.59 1.97 14.14
C VAL A 174 -8.31 3.21 14.98
N ASP A 175 -8.93 3.29 16.16
CA ASP A 175 -8.69 4.36 17.12
C ASP A 175 -7.25 4.34 17.66
N LEU A 176 -6.63 5.51 17.73
CA LEU A 176 -5.28 5.63 18.27
C LEU A 176 -5.32 5.44 19.80
N SER A 177 -4.93 4.26 20.28
CA SER A 177 -4.93 3.95 21.71
C SER A 177 -3.85 4.75 22.47
N LYS A 178 -4.02 4.93 23.79
CA LYS A 178 -3.04 5.63 24.66
C LYS A 178 -1.67 4.97 24.71
N LYS A 179 -1.57 3.69 24.32
CA LYS A 179 -0.31 2.94 24.27
C LYS A 179 0.27 2.86 22.86
N SER A 180 -0.47 3.34 21.86
CA SER A 180 -0.02 3.32 20.47
C SER A 180 1.06 4.38 20.25
N ARG A 181 2.14 3.98 19.59
CA ARG A 181 3.22 4.85 19.13
C ARG A 181 3.54 4.51 17.69
N ILE A 182 3.58 5.55 16.86
CA ILE A 182 3.85 5.48 15.43
C ILE A 182 5.07 6.34 15.18
N GLU A 183 6.09 5.76 14.58
CA GLU A 183 7.32 6.48 14.22
C GLU A 183 7.59 6.26 12.74
N ILE A 184 7.79 7.35 12.01
CA ILE A 184 8.17 7.31 10.59
C ILE A 184 9.45 8.12 10.46
N ALA A 185 10.52 7.47 10.01
CA ALA A 185 11.78 8.11 9.65
C ALA A 185 12.11 7.75 8.20
N GLN A 186 12.43 8.78 7.39
CA GLN A 186 12.85 8.64 5.99
C GLN A 186 14.03 9.57 5.73
#